data_AF-A0A8J2M131-F1
#
_entry.id   AF-A0A8J2M131-F1
#
_cell.length_a   1.000
_cell.length_b   1.000
_cell.length_c   1.000
_cell.angle_alpha   90.00
_cell.angle_beta   90.00
_cell.angle_gamma   90.00
#
_symmetry.space_group_name_H-M   'P 1'
#
loop_
_entity.id
_entity.type
_entity.pdbx_description
1 polymer ?
#
loop_
_entity_poly.entity_id
_entity_poly.type
_entity_poly.pdbx_seq_one_letter_code
_entity_poly.pdbx_strand_id
1 'polypeptide(L)'
;MSQPSSIRHEMMNDVLQRHFISSHGHFIDLLGTTPMNDRLSIPTNDQTLKRLLAKLTADDVLDEEFAVIPNRRMSAGVSTSQKPENMKRNRTRSIVPYEDTRIILQSKQSNPTGYINASNIQIPIGNRILRYILTQAPLPDTIEDFWQMIWESGSHLIVMLYNTQDFKSTTTPIYWPTKLMDKLQLSDHSLTLLSNTSSKHQVTMMFQLKKNSSGERRTIYHLRLLDWESGGIPPSEESFLGFMDAVNSVRRHLENEQLKETNSGMVSGSRKNRNNCHLILMDPTNRSRAQPTDFGHYNWCKKGLHMVNYALHYSPFGHSDISSEFPSAGRNKGMLDVIASPTVIHCLTGAHESGVYLLVELMIHCIEHNMCVDIGKTLGMLRQQRMCLVKNVEQYRFVYSVLIKYLQKSRLI
;
A
#
# COMPACT_ATOMS: atom_id res chain seq x y z
N MET A 1 3.48 30.67 -29.91
CA MET A 1 3.03 31.46 -28.75
C MET A 1 2.82 30.52 -27.58
N SER A 2 3.50 30.81 -26.48
CA SER A 2 3.75 29.98 -25.31
C SER A 2 2.51 29.73 -24.44
N GLN A 3 2.48 28.56 -23.81
CA GLN A 3 1.45 28.08 -22.89
C GLN A 3 1.26 28.96 -21.64
N PRO A 4 0.10 28.78 -20.97
CA PRO A 4 0.18 28.44 -19.54
C PRO A 4 -0.88 27.38 -19.15
N SER A 5 -0.49 26.12 -18.94
CA SER A 5 -1.37 25.12 -18.31
C SER A 5 -0.76 24.37 -17.12
N SER A 6 0.45 24.71 -16.68
CA SER A 6 1.11 24.02 -15.56
C SER A 6 0.68 24.53 -14.16
N ILE A 7 0.22 25.78 -14.05
CA ILE A 7 0.00 26.43 -12.72
C ILE A 7 -1.39 26.11 -12.14
N ARG A 8 -2.40 25.84 -12.97
CA ARG A 8 -3.76 25.50 -12.49
C ARG A 8 -3.86 24.12 -11.84
N HIS A 9 -2.98 23.19 -12.18
CA HIS A 9 -2.98 21.84 -11.61
C HIS A 9 -2.37 21.77 -10.20
N GLU A 10 -1.37 22.60 -9.89
CA GLU A 10 -0.83 22.72 -8.52
C GLU A 10 -1.85 23.35 -7.57
N MET A 11 -2.57 24.38 -8.01
CA MET A 11 -3.55 25.06 -7.14
C MET A 11 -4.76 24.18 -6.74
N MET A 12 -5.11 23.17 -7.54
CA MET A 12 -6.23 22.28 -7.20
C MET A 12 -5.84 21.20 -6.17
N ASN A 13 -4.57 20.79 -6.14
CA ASN A 13 -4.02 19.97 -5.06
C ASN A 13 -3.89 20.77 -3.75
N ASP A 14 -3.55 22.06 -3.83
CA ASP A 14 -3.49 22.95 -2.67
C ASP A 14 -4.87 23.25 -2.04
N VAL A 15 -5.95 23.21 -2.83
CA VAL A 15 -7.31 23.40 -2.29
C VAL A 15 -7.75 22.17 -1.47
N LEU A 16 -7.26 20.97 -1.78
CA LEU A 16 -7.52 19.75 -0.99
C LEU A 16 -6.73 19.72 0.32
N GLN A 17 -5.56 20.36 0.40
CA GLN A 17 -4.86 20.56 1.68
C GLN A 17 -5.71 21.40 2.66
N ARG A 18 -6.52 22.34 2.16
CA ARG A 18 -7.26 23.29 3.02
C ARG A 18 -8.44 22.68 3.79
N HIS A 19 -8.94 21.51 3.40
CA HIS A 19 -10.01 20.84 4.16
C HIS A 19 -9.49 20.01 5.34
N PHE A 20 -8.17 19.85 5.47
CA PHE A 20 -7.51 19.16 6.60
C PHE A 20 -6.70 20.08 7.51
N ILE A 21 -6.68 21.38 7.20
CA ILE A 21 -5.99 22.41 7.97
C ILE A 21 -7.03 23.17 8.79
N SER A 22 -7.06 22.91 10.11
CA SER A 22 -7.64 23.88 11.06
C SER A 22 -6.94 25.23 10.86
N SER A 23 -7.64 26.33 11.14
CA SER A 23 -7.16 27.73 11.04
C SER A 23 -5.82 28.05 11.75
N HIS A 24 -5.20 27.05 12.40
CA HIS A 24 -3.95 27.11 13.14
C HIS A 24 -2.85 26.18 12.60
N GLY A 25 -2.96 25.61 11.39
CA GLY A 25 -1.85 24.89 10.75
C GLY A 25 -1.54 23.49 11.32
N HIS A 26 -2.44 22.91 12.12
CA HIS A 26 -2.33 21.53 12.60
C HIS A 26 -3.22 20.59 11.78
N PHE A 27 -2.62 19.53 11.23
CA PHE A 27 -3.35 18.41 10.63
C PHE A 27 -4.19 17.71 11.71
N ILE A 28 -5.48 17.49 11.44
CA ILE A 28 -6.29 16.61 12.28
C ILE A 28 -5.83 15.18 12.01
N ASP A 29 -5.13 14.59 12.99
CA ASP A 29 -4.63 13.21 12.94
C ASP A 29 -5.83 12.24 12.80
N LEU A 30 -5.96 11.59 11.63
CA LEU A 30 -7.17 10.85 11.25
C LEU A 30 -7.33 9.53 12.04
N LEU A 31 -6.22 8.99 12.54
CA LEU A 31 -6.17 7.76 13.34
C LEU A 31 -6.05 8.01 14.85
N GLY A 32 -6.24 9.26 15.29
CA GLY A 32 -6.48 9.57 16.70
C GLY A 32 -5.25 9.96 17.50
N THR A 33 -4.91 11.25 17.47
CA THR A 33 -4.35 11.89 18.67
C THR A 33 -5.51 12.29 19.56
N THR A 34 -5.68 11.57 20.67
CA THR A 34 -6.21 12.22 21.86
C THR A 34 -5.33 13.45 22.16
N PRO A 35 -5.90 14.56 22.68
CA PRO A 35 -5.12 15.75 23.02
C PRO A 35 -3.90 15.37 23.87
N MET A 36 -2.77 16.08 23.72
CA MET A 36 -1.47 15.78 24.39
C MET A 36 -1.55 15.50 25.91
N ASN A 37 -2.61 15.94 26.59
CA ASN A 37 -2.87 15.65 28.00
C ASN A 37 -3.36 14.22 28.30
N ASP A 38 -3.64 13.38 27.29
CA ASP A 38 -4.33 12.08 27.45
C ASP A 38 -3.49 10.89 26.96
N ARG A 39 -2.16 11.01 26.83
CA ARG A 39 -1.31 9.84 26.49
C ARG A 39 -1.39 8.69 27.51
N LEU A 40 -1.89 8.97 28.71
CA LEU A 40 -2.22 7.98 29.74
C LEU A 40 -3.53 7.21 29.46
N SER A 41 -4.34 7.62 28.46
CA SER A 41 -5.61 7.01 28.10
C SER A 41 -5.53 6.02 26.93
N ILE A 42 -4.37 5.91 26.27
CA ILE A 42 -4.16 4.93 25.20
C ILE A 42 -4.11 3.52 25.80
N PRO A 43 -5.02 2.61 25.39
CA PRO A 43 -5.06 1.27 25.95
C PRO A 43 -3.77 0.51 25.66
N THR A 44 -3.25 -0.20 26.66
CA THR A 44 -2.12 -1.12 26.45
C THR A 44 -2.49 -2.21 25.44
N ASN A 45 -1.49 -2.88 24.85
CA ASN A 45 -1.74 -4.03 23.95
C ASN A 45 -2.62 -5.11 24.62
N ASP A 46 -2.46 -5.30 25.93
CA ASP A 46 -3.28 -6.22 26.72
C ASP A 46 -4.73 -5.76 26.86
N GLN A 47 -4.96 -4.47 27.11
CA GLN A 47 -6.30 -3.90 27.18
C GLN A 47 -6.98 -3.93 25.79
N THR A 48 -6.22 -3.61 24.74
CA THR A 48 -6.67 -3.72 23.34
C THR A 48 -7.07 -5.16 23.01
N LEU A 49 -6.22 -6.14 23.33
CA LEU A 49 -6.51 -7.56 23.12
C LEU A 49 -7.79 -7.99 23.86
N LYS A 50 -7.94 -7.64 25.13
CA LYS A 50 -9.15 -7.94 25.92
C LYS A 50 -10.40 -7.34 25.29
N ARG A 51 -10.35 -6.08 24.84
CA ARG A 51 -11.47 -5.40 24.18
C ARG A 51 -11.85 -6.04 22.85
N LEU A 52 -10.85 -6.38 22.02
CA LEU A 52 -11.09 -7.05 20.73
C LEU A 52 -11.71 -8.44 20.93
N LEU A 53 -11.19 -9.23 21.89
CA LEU A 53 -11.75 -10.53 22.27
C LEU A 53 -13.20 -10.39 22.73
N ALA A 54 -13.47 -9.46 23.67
CA ALA A 54 -14.81 -9.24 24.19
C ALA A 54 -15.83 -8.91 23.09
N LYS A 55 -15.46 -8.06 22.13
CA LYS A 55 -16.32 -7.74 20.97
C LYS A 55 -16.50 -8.94 20.04
N LEU A 56 -15.44 -9.71 19.76
CA LEU A 56 -15.53 -10.84 18.84
C LEU A 56 -16.38 -11.99 19.41
N THR A 57 -16.37 -12.18 20.73
CA THR A 57 -17.14 -13.23 21.41
C THR A 57 -18.57 -12.81 21.78
N ALA A 58 -18.88 -11.52 21.75
CA ALA A 58 -20.22 -11.05 22.05
C ALA A 58 -21.15 -11.27 20.85
N ASP A 59 -22.33 -11.82 21.12
CA ASP A 59 -23.36 -12.03 20.10
C ASP A 59 -23.84 -10.68 19.55
N ASP A 60 -24.02 -10.60 18.23
CA ASP A 60 -24.56 -9.48 17.45
C ASP A 60 -23.85 -8.11 17.53
N VAL A 61 -22.92 -7.90 18.48
CA VAL A 61 -22.22 -6.61 18.66
C VAL A 61 -21.49 -6.16 17.40
N LEU A 62 -20.81 -7.07 16.72
CA LEU A 62 -20.09 -6.74 15.47
C LEU A 62 -21.02 -6.58 14.27
N ASP A 63 -22.20 -7.21 14.27
CA ASP A 63 -23.22 -7.00 13.23
C ASP A 63 -23.81 -5.61 13.35
N GLU A 64 -24.21 -5.21 14.56
CA GLU A 64 -24.74 -3.89 14.85
C GLU A 64 -23.70 -2.80 14.56
N GLU A 65 -22.45 -2.98 15.02
CA GLU A 65 -21.36 -2.05 14.73
C GLU A 65 -21.11 -1.92 13.22
N PHE A 66 -21.10 -3.03 12.48
CA PHE A 66 -20.88 -2.98 11.03
C PHE A 66 -22.06 -2.37 10.27
N ALA A 67 -23.30 -2.64 10.69
CA ALA A 67 -24.52 -2.18 10.05
C ALA A 67 -24.66 -0.65 10.06
N VAL A 68 -24.16 0.01 11.10
CA VAL A 68 -24.24 1.48 11.23
C VAL A 68 -23.15 2.22 10.43
N ILE A 69 -22.11 1.54 9.93
CA ILE A 69 -21.03 2.18 9.18
C ILE A 69 -21.49 2.42 7.72
N PRO A 70 -21.64 3.68 7.25
CA PRO A 70 -22.16 3.94 5.91
C PRO A 70 -21.26 3.36 4.82
N ASN A 71 -21.85 2.62 3.87
CA ASN A 71 -21.12 2.03 2.73
C ASN A 71 -20.58 3.08 1.74
N ARG A 72 -21.13 4.29 1.73
CA ARG A 72 -20.75 5.37 0.80
C ARG A 72 -20.88 6.74 1.44
N ARG A 73 -20.06 7.69 0.99
CA ARG A 73 -20.17 9.12 1.28
C ARG A 73 -21.21 9.73 0.34
N MET A 74 -22.41 9.97 0.86
CA MET A 74 -23.55 10.49 0.09
C MET A 74 -23.29 11.85 -0.55
N SER A 75 -22.44 12.67 0.06
CA SER A 75 -22.09 14.01 -0.43
C SER A 75 -21.08 14.00 -1.59
N ALA A 76 -20.46 12.86 -1.90
CA ALA A 76 -19.41 12.78 -2.91
C ALA A 76 -19.95 12.51 -4.31
N GLY A 77 -19.50 13.29 -5.29
CA GLY A 77 -19.81 13.09 -6.70
C GLY A 77 -19.12 11.85 -7.29
N VAL A 78 -19.72 11.27 -8.33
CA VAL A 78 -19.16 10.14 -9.10
C VAL A 78 -19.28 10.35 -10.62
N SER A 79 -19.48 11.60 -11.05
CA SER A 79 -19.88 11.98 -12.42
C SER A 79 -18.98 11.41 -13.51
N THR A 80 -17.66 11.47 -13.36
CA THR A 80 -16.73 11.01 -14.40
C THR A 80 -16.86 9.50 -14.63
N SER A 81 -17.09 8.71 -13.58
CA SER A 81 -17.28 7.26 -13.68
C SER A 81 -18.57 6.85 -14.42
N GLN A 82 -19.58 7.73 -14.40
CA GLN A 82 -20.91 7.49 -14.96
C GLN A 82 -21.06 7.97 -16.41
N LYS A 83 -20.03 8.60 -16.99
CA LYS A 83 -20.03 8.97 -18.41
C LYS A 83 -20.16 7.72 -19.28
N PRO A 84 -20.94 7.74 -20.39
CA PRO A 84 -21.12 6.58 -21.25
C PRO A 84 -19.80 5.94 -21.72
N GLU A 85 -18.80 6.75 -22.07
CA GLU A 85 -17.46 6.25 -22.47
C GLU A 85 -16.68 5.55 -21.35
N ASN A 86 -16.97 5.86 -20.09
CA ASN A 86 -16.27 5.37 -18.91
C ASN A 86 -17.00 4.22 -18.20
N MET A 87 -18.31 4.07 -18.42
CA MET A 87 -19.08 2.97 -17.81
C MET A 87 -18.49 1.59 -18.15
N LYS A 88 -17.99 1.40 -19.37
CA LYS A 88 -17.31 0.16 -19.81
C LYS A 88 -15.95 -0.09 -19.15
N ARG A 89 -15.35 0.94 -18.54
CA ARG A 89 -14.08 0.86 -17.80
C ARG A 89 -14.30 0.43 -16.34
N ASN A 90 -15.56 0.26 -15.92
CA ASN A 90 -15.93 -0.21 -14.59
C ASN A 90 -16.32 -1.68 -14.61
N ARG A 91 -15.76 -2.47 -13.68
CA ARG A 91 -16.16 -3.87 -13.50
C ARG A 91 -17.60 -3.98 -12.95
N THR A 92 -18.01 -3.03 -12.12
CA THR A 92 -19.36 -2.97 -11.55
C THR A 92 -19.92 -1.56 -11.67
N ARG A 93 -21.24 -1.42 -11.74
CA ARG A 93 -21.90 -0.10 -11.78
C ARG A 93 -21.93 0.59 -10.41
N SER A 94 -21.84 -0.18 -9.33
CA SER A 94 -22.05 0.29 -7.96
C SER A 94 -20.75 0.65 -7.22
N ILE A 95 -19.60 0.14 -7.65
CA ILE A 95 -18.30 0.41 -7.00
C ILE A 95 -17.44 1.22 -7.97
N VAL A 96 -17.40 2.52 -7.74
CA VAL A 96 -16.70 3.52 -8.55
C VAL A 96 -15.91 4.47 -7.63
N PRO A 97 -14.85 5.14 -8.11
CA PRO A 97 -14.16 6.13 -7.30
C PRO A 97 -15.01 7.40 -7.13
N TYR A 98 -14.86 8.09 -5.99
CA TYR A 98 -15.40 9.44 -5.83
C TYR A 98 -14.59 10.43 -6.67
N GLU A 99 -15.23 11.53 -7.08
CA GLU A 99 -14.63 12.52 -7.98
C GLU A 99 -13.39 13.21 -7.38
N ASP A 100 -13.39 13.44 -6.07
CA ASP A 100 -12.32 14.11 -5.32
C ASP A 100 -11.17 13.17 -4.91
N THR A 101 -11.39 11.85 -4.90
CA THR A 101 -10.36 10.86 -4.58
C THR A 101 -9.92 10.01 -5.76
N ARG A 102 -10.53 10.15 -6.95
CA ARG A 102 -10.15 9.34 -8.11
C ARG A 102 -8.72 9.63 -8.57
N ILE A 103 -8.09 8.60 -9.13
CA ILE A 103 -6.87 8.79 -9.90
C ILE A 103 -7.22 9.44 -11.25
N ILE A 104 -6.41 10.42 -11.65
CA ILE A 104 -6.53 11.13 -12.92
C ILE A 104 -5.30 10.80 -13.75
N LEU A 105 -5.48 10.05 -14.83
CA LEU A 105 -4.40 9.71 -15.75
C LEU A 105 -4.20 10.81 -16.79
N GLN A 106 -2.98 10.88 -17.35
CA GLN A 106 -2.76 11.68 -18.55
C GLN A 106 -3.68 11.22 -19.68
N SER A 107 -4.42 12.16 -20.26
CA SER A 107 -5.39 11.89 -21.32
C SER A 107 -4.71 11.36 -22.58
N LYS A 108 -5.31 10.35 -23.20
CA LYS A 108 -4.86 9.75 -24.47
C LYS A 108 -6.00 9.67 -25.46
N GLN A 109 -5.71 9.42 -26.73
CA GLN A 109 -6.75 9.20 -27.74
C GLN A 109 -7.68 8.03 -27.37
N SER A 110 -7.14 6.96 -26.78
CA SER A 110 -7.91 5.81 -26.29
C SER A 110 -8.66 6.08 -24.98
N ASN A 111 -8.18 7.02 -24.16
CA ASN A 111 -8.76 7.41 -22.87
C ASN A 111 -8.74 8.94 -22.69
N PRO A 112 -9.63 9.69 -23.38
CA PRO A 112 -9.59 11.16 -23.35
C PRO A 112 -9.93 11.75 -21.98
N THR A 113 -10.69 11.01 -21.16
CA THR A 113 -11.10 11.45 -19.83
C THR A 113 -10.05 11.18 -18.75
N GLY A 114 -8.97 10.46 -19.08
CA GLY A 114 -7.96 10.02 -18.12
C GLY A 114 -8.57 9.15 -17.00
N TYR A 115 -9.66 8.43 -17.30
CA TYR A 115 -10.41 7.69 -16.29
C TYR A 115 -9.88 6.28 -16.08
N ILE A 116 -9.71 5.93 -14.81
CA ILE A 116 -9.50 4.58 -14.31
C ILE A 116 -10.30 4.39 -13.02
N ASN A 117 -10.85 3.20 -12.78
CA ASN A 117 -11.56 2.91 -11.52
C ASN A 117 -10.55 2.64 -10.40
N ALA A 118 -9.98 3.73 -9.88
CA ALA A 118 -9.03 3.72 -8.78
C ALA A 118 -9.21 4.96 -7.89
N SER A 119 -9.01 4.81 -6.59
CA SER A 119 -9.07 5.88 -5.60
C SER A 119 -7.70 6.04 -4.92
N ASN A 120 -7.23 7.27 -4.81
CA ASN A 120 -6.12 7.67 -3.97
C ASN A 120 -6.60 7.73 -2.51
N ILE A 121 -6.00 6.92 -1.66
CA ILE A 121 -6.29 6.88 -0.23
C ILE A 121 -5.10 7.50 0.52
N GLN A 122 -5.39 8.51 1.33
CA GLN A 122 -4.41 9.22 2.13
C GLN A 122 -4.78 9.11 3.60
N ILE A 123 -3.81 8.69 4.41
CA ILE A 123 -3.98 8.51 5.85
C ILE A 123 -2.90 9.35 6.54
N PRO A 124 -3.23 10.56 7.02
CA PRO A 124 -2.30 11.33 7.83
C PRO A 124 -2.12 10.64 9.19
N ILE A 125 -0.86 10.40 9.56
CA ILE A 125 -0.43 9.81 10.82
C ILE A 125 0.73 10.66 11.35
N GLY A 126 0.49 11.42 12.42
CA GLY A 126 1.46 12.36 12.96
C GLY A 126 1.95 13.36 11.90
N ASN A 127 3.23 13.28 11.52
CA ASN A 127 3.85 14.13 10.51
C ASN A 127 4.04 13.46 9.14
N ARG A 128 3.43 12.29 8.91
CA ARG A 128 3.53 11.54 7.66
C ARG A 128 2.15 11.33 7.06
N ILE A 129 2.10 11.15 5.75
CA ILE A 129 0.89 10.73 5.05
C ILE A 129 1.18 9.38 4.41
N LEU A 130 0.53 8.32 4.90
CA LEU A 130 0.53 7.04 4.22
C LEU A 130 -0.34 7.14 2.97
N ARG A 131 0.18 6.65 1.84
CA ARG A 131 -0.48 6.74 0.54
C ARG A 131 -0.73 5.36 -0.03
N TYR A 132 -1.97 5.14 -0.48
CA TYR A 132 -2.39 3.91 -1.13
C TYR A 132 -3.22 4.23 -2.37
N ILE A 133 -3.22 3.32 -3.33
CA ILE A 133 -4.15 3.35 -4.46
C ILE A 133 -4.98 2.08 -4.42
N LEU A 134 -6.29 2.22 -4.22
CA LEU A 134 -7.22 1.11 -4.27
C LEU A 134 -7.92 1.09 -5.62
N THR A 135 -7.76 -0.01 -6.37
CA THR A 135 -8.27 -0.13 -7.75
C THR A 135 -8.95 -1.48 -7.97
N GLN A 136 -9.87 -1.54 -8.94
CA GLN A 136 -10.43 -2.82 -9.38
C GLN A 136 -9.37 -3.68 -10.11
N ALA A 137 -9.63 -4.98 -10.21
CA ALA A 137 -8.87 -5.88 -11.06
C ALA A 137 -8.98 -5.41 -12.53
N PRO A 138 -7.87 -5.25 -13.26
CA PRO A 138 -7.87 -4.79 -14.64
C PRO A 138 -8.85 -5.57 -15.53
N LEU A 139 -9.61 -4.86 -16.35
CA LEU A 139 -10.38 -5.39 -17.48
C LEU A 139 -9.50 -5.42 -18.73
N PRO A 140 -9.84 -6.22 -19.77
CA PRO A 140 -9.03 -6.31 -20.99
C PRO A 140 -8.67 -4.95 -21.59
N ASP A 141 -9.67 -4.06 -21.70
CA ASP A 141 -9.50 -2.72 -22.29
C ASP A 141 -8.86 -1.69 -21.34
N THR A 142 -8.49 -2.09 -20.13
CA THR A 142 -7.93 -1.19 -19.09
C THR A 142 -6.55 -1.63 -18.60
N ILE A 143 -5.96 -2.65 -19.21
CA ILE A 143 -4.60 -3.12 -18.87
C ILE A 143 -3.57 -2.01 -19.09
N GLU A 144 -3.68 -1.27 -20.21
CA GLU A 144 -2.79 -0.14 -20.49
C GLU A 144 -2.96 0.98 -19.47
N ASP A 145 -4.20 1.32 -19.11
CA ASP A 145 -4.50 2.35 -18.11
C ASP A 145 -3.96 1.96 -16.73
N PHE A 146 -4.05 0.68 -16.37
CA PHE A 146 -3.50 0.17 -15.11
C PHE A 146 -1.99 0.38 -15.03
N TRP A 147 -1.23 -0.02 -16.06
CA TRP A 147 0.22 0.17 -16.05
C TRP A 147 0.63 1.64 -16.21
N GLN A 148 -0.15 2.43 -16.93
CA GLN A 148 0.02 3.89 -16.95
C GLN A 148 -0.17 4.47 -15.54
N MET A 149 -1.18 4.04 -14.79
CA MET A 149 -1.37 4.43 -13.39
C MET A 149 -0.18 4.05 -12.52
N ILE A 150 0.34 2.82 -12.61
CA ILE A 150 1.52 2.39 -11.86
C ILE A 150 2.71 3.32 -12.15
N TRP A 151 2.93 3.64 -13.44
CA TRP A 151 4.01 4.52 -13.85
C TRP A 151 3.84 5.97 -13.36
N GLU A 152 2.68 6.58 -13.61
CA GLU A 152 2.41 7.98 -13.29
C GLU A 152 2.35 8.24 -11.78
N SER A 153 1.86 7.28 -11.01
CA SER A 153 1.82 7.37 -9.55
C SER A 153 3.18 7.15 -8.88
N GLY A 154 4.18 6.66 -9.62
CA GLY A 154 5.47 6.27 -9.03
C GLY A 154 5.38 5.04 -8.12
N SER A 155 4.33 4.23 -8.23
CA SER A 155 4.19 3.04 -7.40
C SER A 155 5.21 1.96 -7.79
N HIS A 156 5.82 1.34 -6.79
CA HIS A 156 6.78 0.24 -6.96
C HIS A 156 6.26 -1.08 -6.36
N LEU A 157 5.07 -1.07 -5.77
CA LEU A 157 4.53 -2.18 -4.99
C LEU A 157 3.04 -2.37 -5.28
N ILE A 158 2.69 -3.56 -5.75
CA ILE A 158 1.33 -4.00 -6.04
C ILE A 158 0.98 -5.17 -5.12
N VAL A 159 -0.14 -5.04 -4.41
CA VAL A 159 -0.75 -6.07 -3.58
C VAL A 159 -2.02 -6.56 -4.28
N MET A 160 -2.07 -7.85 -4.62
CA MET A 160 -3.17 -8.51 -5.30
C MET A 160 -3.85 -9.53 -4.38
N LEU A 161 -5.16 -9.37 -4.16
CA LEU A 161 -5.92 -10.07 -3.09
C LEU A 161 -7.06 -10.93 -3.62
N TYR A 162 -6.89 -11.53 -4.79
CA TYR A 162 -7.86 -12.49 -5.32
C TYR A 162 -7.14 -13.59 -6.08
N ASN A 163 -7.73 -14.78 -6.09
CA ASN A 163 -7.23 -15.87 -6.90
C ASN A 163 -7.66 -15.69 -8.36
N THR A 164 -6.73 -15.93 -9.29
CA THR A 164 -7.07 -16.09 -10.70
C THR A 164 -7.63 -17.50 -10.90
N GLN A 165 -8.92 -17.69 -10.59
CA GLN A 165 -9.60 -18.92 -10.97
C GLN A 165 -9.69 -18.92 -12.51
N ASP A 166 -8.97 -19.86 -13.11
CA ASP A 166 -8.81 -20.07 -14.56
C ASP A 166 -8.13 -18.95 -15.35
N PHE A 167 -6.91 -19.25 -15.80
CA PHE A 167 -6.16 -18.55 -16.87
C PHE A 167 -6.92 -18.45 -18.21
N LYS A 168 -8.17 -18.95 -18.27
CA LYS A 168 -9.10 -18.94 -19.41
C LYS A 168 -10.24 -17.91 -19.25
N SER A 169 -10.41 -17.30 -18.07
CA SER A 169 -11.48 -16.32 -17.83
C SER A 169 -11.18 -15.00 -18.53
N THR A 170 -12.02 -14.62 -19.49
CA THR A 170 -11.94 -13.32 -20.20
C THR A 170 -12.26 -12.12 -19.29
N THR A 171 -12.87 -12.36 -18.12
CA THR A 171 -13.33 -11.30 -17.21
C THR A 171 -12.23 -10.76 -16.30
N THR A 172 -11.21 -11.56 -16.00
CA THR A 172 -10.04 -11.18 -15.18
C THR A 172 -8.76 -11.54 -15.95
N PRO A 173 -8.43 -10.79 -17.01
CA PRO A 173 -7.26 -11.07 -17.81
C PRO A 173 -5.99 -10.94 -16.99
N ILE A 174 -5.00 -11.73 -17.38
CA ILE A 174 -3.65 -11.61 -16.84
C ILE A 174 -3.03 -10.38 -17.46
N TYR A 175 -2.75 -9.39 -16.62
CA TYR A 175 -2.19 -8.11 -17.05
C TYR A 175 -0.65 -8.08 -16.95
N TRP A 176 0.00 -9.24 -16.86
CA TRP A 176 1.45 -9.36 -16.68
C TRP A 176 2.03 -10.58 -17.45
N PRO A 177 3.32 -10.58 -17.83
CA PRO A 177 3.97 -11.74 -18.43
C PRO A 177 4.16 -12.87 -17.40
N THR A 178 3.89 -14.12 -17.79
CA THR A 178 3.90 -15.28 -16.88
C THR A 178 5.17 -16.12 -16.94
N LYS A 179 5.94 -16.05 -18.03
CA LYS A 179 7.23 -16.74 -18.15
C LYS A 179 8.39 -15.78 -17.90
N LEU A 180 9.47 -16.30 -17.32
CA LEU A 180 10.66 -15.51 -17.04
C LEU A 180 11.20 -14.90 -18.33
N MET A 181 11.56 -13.62 -18.27
CA MET A 181 12.04 -12.81 -19.39
C MET A 181 11.04 -12.56 -20.53
N ASP A 182 9.82 -13.09 -20.45
CA ASP A 182 8.74 -12.71 -21.37
C ASP A 182 8.35 -11.25 -21.17
N LYS A 183 7.84 -10.65 -22.24
CA LYS A 183 7.45 -9.24 -22.29
C LYS A 183 5.98 -9.09 -22.63
N LEU A 184 5.28 -8.28 -21.84
CA LEU A 184 4.02 -7.68 -22.23
C LEU A 184 4.32 -6.32 -22.88
N GLN A 185 3.94 -6.17 -24.15
CA GLN A 185 4.06 -4.92 -24.88
C GLN A 185 2.77 -4.10 -24.69
N LEU A 186 2.94 -2.85 -24.26
CA LEU A 186 1.88 -1.84 -24.15
C LEU A 186 2.27 -0.67 -25.05
N SER A 187 1.31 0.21 -25.36
CA SER A 187 1.54 1.42 -26.17
C SER A 187 2.79 2.21 -25.75
N ASP A 188 2.82 2.69 -24.51
CA ASP A 188 3.91 3.54 -24.00
C ASP A 188 4.93 2.82 -23.12
N HIS A 189 4.62 1.59 -22.73
CA HIS A 189 5.41 0.84 -21.76
C HIS A 189 5.68 -0.58 -22.23
N SER A 190 6.74 -1.18 -21.69
CA SER A 190 6.98 -2.62 -21.82
C SER A 190 7.26 -3.19 -20.44
N LEU A 191 6.66 -4.34 -20.15
CA LEU A 191 6.78 -5.01 -18.85
C LEU A 191 7.49 -6.34 -19.06
N THR A 192 8.58 -6.58 -18.33
CA THR A 192 9.36 -7.83 -18.40
C THR A 192 9.34 -8.53 -17.05
N LEU A 193 9.05 -9.84 -16.99
CA LEU A 193 9.17 -10.62 -15.76
C LEU A 193 10.64 -10.94 -15.47
N LEU A 194 11.16 -10.49 -14.32
CA LEU A 194 12.54 -10.73 -13.90
C LEU A 194 12.67 -11.92 -12.96
N SER A 195 11.74 -12.04 -12.00
CA SER A 195 11.74 -13.14 -11.04
C SER A 195 10.32 -13.49 -10.63
N ASN A 196 10.12 -14.76 -10.26
CA ASN A 196 8.87 -15.28 -9.74
C ASN A 196 9.20 -16.29 -8.64
N THR A 197 8.74 -16.02 -7.42
CA THR A 197 8.89 -16.91 -6.27
C THR A 197 7.51 -17.21 -5.70
N SER A 198 7.17 -18.50 -5.66
CA SER A 198 5.90 -18.98 -5.11
C SER A 198 6.14 -19.73 -3.81
N SER A 199 5.27 -19.50 -2.84
CA SER A 199 5.11 -20.38 -1.67
C SER A 199 3.71 -21.00 -1.71
N LYS A 200 3.33 -21.70 -0.64
CA LYS A 200 2.00 -22.30 -0.50
C LYS A 200 0.86 -21.26 -0.57
N HIS A 201 1.06 -20.09 0.02
CA HIS A 201 -0.01 -19.11 0.22
C HIS A 201 0.21 -17.79 -0.52
N GLN A 202 1.37 -17.58 -1.15
CA GLN A 202 1.64 -16.32 -1.84
C GLN A 202 2.56 -16.50 -3.04
N VAL A 203 2.52 -15.52 -3.93
CA VAL A 203 3.45 -15.37 -5.04
C VAL A 203 4.04 -13.97 -5.00
N THR A 204 5.36 -13.87 -5.13
CA THR A 204 6.09 -12.62 -5.30
C THR A 204 6.73 -12.62 -6.68
N MET A 205 6.37 -11.63 -7.49
CA MET A 205 6.96 -11.38 -8.81
C MET A 205 7.69 -10.05 -8.81
N MET A 206 8.81 -9.99 -9.53
CA MET A 206 9.50 -8.74 -9.82
C MET A 206 9.43 -8.47 -11.31
N PHE A 207 8.95 -7.28 -11.67
CA PHE A 207 8.88 -6.83 -13.04
C PHE A 207 9.84 -5.67 -13.29
N GLN A 208 10.35 -5.58 -14.51
CA GLN A 208 10.92 -4.36 -15.05
C GLN A 208 9.86 -3.67 -15.90
N LEU A 209 9.37 -2.53 -15.43
CA LEU A 209 8.51 -1.64 -16.20
C LEU A 209 9.40 -0.60 -16.89
N LYS A 210 9.38 -0.58 -18.23
CA LYS A 210 10.17 0.34 -19.05
C LYS A 210 9.25 1.30 -19.79
N LYS A 211 9.54 2.60 -19.73
CA LYS A 211 8.89 3.59 -20.60
C LYS A 211 9.56 3.58 -21.97
N ASN A 212 8.78 3.33 -23.02
CA ASN A 212 9.30 3.11 -24.37
C ASN A 212 9.97 4.36 -24.95
N SER A 213 9.41 5.55 -24.67
CA SER A 213 9.91 6.82 -25.21
C SER A 213 11.24 7.28 -24.61
N SER A 214 11.42 7.14 -23.30
CA SER A 214 12.64 7.61 -22.59
C SER A 214 13.65 6.50 -22.34
N GLY A 215 13.22 5.23 -22.39
CA GLY A 215 14.03 4.10 -21.98
C GLY A 215 14.20 3.95 -20.45
N GLU A 216 13.59 4.83 -19.66
CA GLU A 216 13.58 4.78 -18.18
C GLU A 216 12.96 3.46 -17.72
N ARG A 217 13.51 2.88 -16.65
CA ARG A 217 13.10 1.58 -16.11
C ARG A 217 12.85 1.70 -14.61
N ARG A 218 11.81 1.01 -14.15
CA ARG A 218 11.48 0.87 -12.72
C ARG A 218 11.26 -0.60 -12.38
N THR A 219 11.70 -0.98 -11.20
CA THR A 219 11.43 -2.31 -10.66
C THR A 219 10.10 -2.27 -9.92
N ILE A 220 9.16 -3.13 -10.32
CA ILE A 220 7.84 -3.23 -9.69
C ILE A 220 7.74 -4.59 -9.01
N TYR A 221 7.44 -4.57 -7.71
CA TYR A 221 7.14 -5.76 -6.94
C TYR A 221 5.64 -6.01 -6.98
N HIS A 222 5.26 -7.23 -7.29
CA HIS A 222 3.87 -7.68 -7.31
C HIS A 222 3.72 -8.87 -6.39
N LEU A 223 2.95 -8.69 -5.31
CA LEU A 223 2.69 -9.70 -4.32
C LEU A 223 1.22 -10.10 -4.40
N ARG A 224 0.99 -11.40 -4.56
CA ARG A 224 -0.34 -11.99 -4.65
C ARG A 224 -0.57 -12.95 -3.51
N LEU A 225 -1.65 -12.74 -2.76
CA LEU A 225 -2.17 -13.70 -1.80
C LEU A 225 -2.99 -14.76 -2.56
N LEU A 226 -2.64 -16.03 -2.34
CA LEU A 226 -3.37 -17.18 -2.92
C LEU A 226 -4.54 -17.57 -2.01
N ASP A 227 -5.43 -18.40 -2.55
CA ASP A 227 -6.54 -19.05 -1.82
C ASP A 227 -7.54 -18.11 -1.12
N TRP A 228 -7.59 -16.82 -1.49
CA TRP A 228 -8.66 -15.91 -1.07
C TRP A 228 -9.77 -15.92 -2.11
N GLU A 229 -10.87 -16.60 -1.79
CA GLU A 229 -12.08 -16.59 -2.60
C GLU A 229 -12.81 -15.25 -2.51
N SER A 230 -13.24 -14.71 -3.65
CA SER A 230 -13.86 -13.39 -3.69
C SER A 230 -15.19 -13.36 -2.94
N GLY A 231 -15.32 -12.39 -2.04
CA GLY A 231 -16.47 -12.21 -1.18
C GLY A 231 -16.41 -12.99 0.14
N GLY A 232 -15.42 -13.87 0.30
CA GLY A 232 -15.15 -14.60 1.54
C GLY A 232 -14.04 -13.96 2.37
N ILE A 233 -13.48 -14.75 3.28
CA ILE A 233 -12.34 -14.41 4.13
C ILE A 233 -11.11 -15.22 3.73
N PRO A 234 -9.88 -14.75 4.02
CA PRO A 234 -8.69 -15.58 3.86
C PRO A 234 -8.80 -16.88 4.65
N PRO A 235 -8.21 -17.98 4.15
CA PRO A 235 -8.37 -19.31 4.76
C PRO A 235 -7.63 -19.46 6.10
N SER A 236 -6.72 -18.54 6.43
CA SER A 236 -5.98 -18.56 7.69
C SER A 236 -5.47 -17.17 8.06
N GLU A 237 -5.66 -16.77 9.31
CA GLU A 237 -5.06 -15.54 9.87
C GLU A 237 -3.52 -15.61 9.84
N GLU A 238 -2.94 -16.80 10.00
CA GLU A 238 -1.49 -16.97 10.01
C GLU A 238 -0.88 -16.78 8.63
N SER A 239 -1.50 -17.35 7.58
CA SER A 239 -1.03 -17.14 6.21
C SER A 239 -1.25 -15.69 5.77
N PHE A 240 -2.35 -15.06 6.21
CA PHE A 240 -2.62 -13.66 5.95
C PHE A 240 -1.58 -12.74 6.61
N LEU A 241 -1.27 -12.93 7.89
CA LEU A 241 -0.23 -12.17 8.58
C LEU A 241 1.15 -12.40 7.94
N GLY A 242 1.49 -13.65 7.59
CA GLY A 242 2.74 -13.95 6.89
C GLY A 242 2.85 -13.26 5.52
N PHE A 243 1.73 -13.11 4.80
CA PHE A 243 1.67 -12.33 3.58
C PHE A 243 1.89 -10.83 3.84
N MET A 244 1.28 -10.27 4.88
CA MET A 244 1.53 -8.87 5.26
C MET A 244 2.99 -8.63 5.64
N ASP A 245 3.63 -9.57 6.36
CA ASP A 245 5.07 -9.49 6.67
C ASP A 245 5.93 -9.47 5.41
N ALA A 246 5.58 -10.28 4.40
CA ALA A 246 6.27 -10.27 3.11
C ALA A 246 6.10 -8.93 2.38
N VAL A 247 4.90 -8.35 2.36
CA VAL A 247 4.65 -7.02 1.78
C VAL A 247 5.43 -5.94 2.54
N ASN A 248 5.39 -5.95 3.87
CA ASN A 248 6.11 -5.02 4.74
C ASN A 248 7.64 -5.13 4.57
N SER A 249 8.16 -6.33 4.33
CA SER A 249 9.57 -6.56 4.00
C SER A 249 9.97 -5.88 2.69
N VAL A 250 9.15 -6.04 1.64
CA VAL A 250 9.38 -5.38 0.35
C VAL A 250 9.25 -3.86 0.46
N ARG A 251 8.25 -3.37 1.21
CA ARG A 251 8.09 -1.92 1.44
C ARG A 251 9.33 -1.31 2.11
N ARG A 252 9.82 -1.92 3.19
CA ARG A 252 11.05 -1.47 3.86
C ARG A 252 12.27 -1.53 2.93
N HIS A 253 12.35 -2.54 2.07
CA HIS A 253 13.42 -2.60 1.07
C HIS A 253 13.36 -1.41 0.10
N LEU A 254 12.18 -1.09 -0.43
CA LEU A 254 11.98 0.05 -1.33
C LEU A 254 12.30 1.40 -0.65
N GLU A 255 11.85 1.60 0.59
CA GLU A 255 12.16 2.79 1.38
C GLU A 255 13.68 2.96 1.58
N ASN A 256 14.38 1.86 1.88
CA ASN A 256 15.83 1.87 2.06
C ASN A 256 16.59 2.20 0.75
N GLU A 257 16.11 1.72 -0.40
CA GLU A 257 16.72 2.08 -1.69
C GLU A 257 16.52 3.57 -2.01
N GLN A 258 15.34 4.13 -1.74
CA GLN A 258 15.06 5.54 -1.95
C GLN A 258 15.92 6.46 -1.05
N LEU A 259 16.18 6.04 0.19
CA LEU A 259 17.08 6.76 1.10
C LEU A 259 18.53 6.74 0.61
N LYS A 260 19.02 5.63 0.04
CA LYS A 260 20.38 5.54 -0.52
C LYS A 260 20.56 6.48 -1.71
N GLU A 261 19.56 6.58 -2.58
CA GLU A 261 19.58 7.50 -3.74
C GLU A 261 19.60 8.96 -3.27
N THR A 262 18.79 9.30 -2.27
CA THR A 262 18.70 10.67 -1.72
C THR A 262 20.01 11.08 -1.03
N ASN A 263 20.60 10.20 -0.21
CA ASN A 263 21.86 10.46 0.48
C ASN A 263 23.06 10.52 -0.47
N SER A 264 23.07 9.71 -1.53
CA SER A 264 24.13 9.75 -2.55
C SER A 264 24.05 11.01 -3.42
N GLY A 265 22.85 11.59 -3.58
CA GLY A 265 22.63 12.85 -4.29
C GLY A 265 23.20 14.10 -3.59
N MET A 266 23.42 14.05 -2.27
CA MET A 266 24.07 15.15 -1.53
C MET A 266 25.61 15.08 -1.54
N VAL A 267 26.20 13.97 -2.02
CA VAL A 267 27.65 13.76 -2.08
C VAL A 267 28.06 13.17 -3.44
N SER A 268 27.74 13.84 -4.54
CA SER A 268 28.59 13.79 -5.75
C SER A 268 28.06 14.77 -6.81
N GLY A 269 28.75 15.90 -6.96
CA GLY A 269 28.98 16.41 -8.30
C GLY A 269 29.73 15.32 -9.10
N SER A 270 29.26 15.06 -10.32
CA SER A 270 29.91 14.23 -11.33
C SER A 270 30.13 12.75 -10.98
N ARG A 271 29.20 11.89 -11.38
CA ARG A 271 29.54 10.51 -11.81
C ARG A 271 28.59 10.01 -12.89
N LYS A 272 29.18 9.66 -14.03
CA LYS A 272 28.54 9.11 -15.22
C LYS A 272 27.78 7.82 -14.89
N ASN A 273 26.59 7.75 -15.49
CA ASN A 273 25.73 6.59 -15.66
C ASN A 273 26.55 5.30 -15.86
N ARG A 274 26.52 4.37 -14.90
CA ARG A 274 27.10 3.04 -15.05
C ARG A 274 25.99 2.00 -14.90
N ASN A 275 25.68 1.39 -16.04
CA ASN A 275 24.84 0.21 -16.19
C ASN A 275 25.27 -0.88 -15.21
N ASN A 276 24.33 -1.40 -14.41
CA ASN A 276 24.52 -2.67 -13.71
C ASN A 276 23.73 -3.77 -14.43
N CYS A 277 24.48 -4.52 -15.24
CA CYS A 277 24.12 -5.86 -15.69
C CYS A 277 24.95 -6.87 -14.88
N HIS A 278 24.34 -8.03 -14.63
CA HIS A 278 24.92 -9.28 -14.11
C HIS A 278 25.20 -9.41 -12.60
N LEU A 279 24.59 -10.44 -11.99
CA LEU A 279 25.24 -11.75 -11.86
C LEU A 279 24.21 -12.87 -12.07
N ILE A 280 24.41 -13.66 -13.12
CA ILE A 280 23.83 -14.98 -13.34
C ILE A 280 24.88 -15.96 -12.85
N LEU A 281 24.50 -16.92 -12.00
CA LEU A 281 25.35 -18.01 -11.53
C LEU A 281 24.76 -19.33 -12.01
N MET A 282 25.26 -19.81 -13.14
CA MET A 282 25.28 -21.22 -13.53
C MET A 282 26.47 -21.41 -14.47
N ASP A 283 27.42 -22.26 -14.10
CA ASP A 283 27.95 -23.25 -15.04
C ASP A 283 28.50 -24.48 -14.28
N PRO A 284 28.37 -25.71 -14.82
CA PRO A 284 28.61 -26.99 -14.18
C PRO A 284 29.99 -27.56 -14.54
N THR A 285 30.57 -28.36 -13.64
CA THR A 285 31.31 -29.60 -13.94
C THR A 285 31.94 -30.12 -12.64
N ASN A 286 31.52 -31.29 -12.16
CA ASN A 286 32.27 -32.55 -12.30
C ASN A 286 31.64 -33.65 -11.41
N ARG A 287 31.51 -34.85 -11.97
CA ARG A 287 30.84 -36.03 -11.39
C ARG A 287 31.76 -36.77 -10.41
N SER A 288 31.22 -37.25 -9.27
CA SER A 288 31.30 -38.68 -8.87
C SER A 288 30.46 -39.04 -7.63
N ARG A 289 29.38 -39.80 -7.88
CA ARG A 289 28.97 -41.07 -7.23
C ARG A 289 28.90 -41.17 -5.68
N ALA A 290 27.68 -41.10 -5.14
CA ALA A 290 27.12 -42.04 -4.16
C ALA A 290 25.59 -41.83 -4.01
N GLN A 291 24.83 -42.92 -3.85
CA GLN A 291 23.37 -43.02 -3.60
C GLN A 291 23.20 -43.84 -2.29
N PRO A 292 22.00 -43.96 -1.70
CA PRO A 292 21.18 -42.93 -1.06
C PRO A 292 20.84 -43.33 0.40
N THR A 293 20.66 -42.39 1.32
CA THR A 293 19.91 -42.66 2.56
C THR A 293 19.12 -41.42 3.00
N ASP A 294 17.93 -41.71 3.50
CA ASP A 294 16.90 -40.83 4.03
C ASP A 294 17.36 -39.81 5.08
N PHE A 295 16.47 -38.82 5.29
CA PHE A 295 16.47 -37.75 6.30
C PHE A 295 17.24 -36.47 5.96
N GLY A 296 16.56 -35.55 5.26
CA GLY A 296 17.02 -34.18 4.99
C GLY A 296 16.21 -33.12 5.75
N HIS A 297 16.51 -32.93 7.03
CA HIS A 297 16.25 -31.70 7.78
C HIS A 297 17.33 -30.67 7.40
N TYR A 298 17.04 -29.62 6.62
CA TYR A 298 17.93 -28.44 6.52
C TYR A 298 17.09 -27.17 6.24
N ASN A 299 16.91 -26.29 7.23
CA ASN A 299 17.84 -25.23 7.68
C ASN A 299 18.09 -24.13 6.62
N TRP A 300 17.22 -23.13 6.60
CA TRP A 300 17.61 -21.76 6.22
C TRP A 300 17.31 -20.71 7.30
N CYS A 301 17.22 -21.13 8.56
CA CYS A 301 17.25 -20.24 9.73
C CYS A 301 18.55 -20.46 10.50
N LYS A 302 19.59 -19.69 10.14
CA LYS A 302 20.71 -19.24 11.02
C LYS A 302 21.85 -18.68 10.16
N LYS A 303 21.69 -17.44 9.72
CA LYS A 303 22.76 -16.45 9.85
C LYS A 303 22.14 -15.25 10.52
N GLY A 304 22.44 -15.12 11.81
CA GLY A 304 21.97 -14.02 12.64
C GLY A 304 22.44 -12.69 12.05
N LEU A 305 21.48 -11.88 11.65
CA LEU A 305 21.65 -10.44 11.66
C LEU A 305 21.22 -10.00 13.05
N HIS A 306 22.16 -9.43 13.78
CA HIS A 306 21.97 -8.78 15.05
C HIS A 306 20.64 -7.99 15.04
N MET A 307 19.83 -8.22 16.06
CA MET A 307 18.86 -7.27 16.55
C MET A 307 19.59 -5.96 16.84
N VAL A 308 19.58 -5.05 15.87
CA VAL A 308 19.83 -3.64 16.12
C VAL A 308 18.46 -3.00 16.25
N ASN A 309 18.01 -3.01 17.51
CA ASN A 309 16.86 -2.26 17.97
C ASN A 309 17.20 -0.77 17.87
N TYR A 310 16.89 -0.12 16.74
CA TYR A 310 16.71 1.33 16.73
C TYR A 310 15.23 1.62 16.95
N ALA A 311 14.78 1.34 18.18
CA ALA A 311 13.77 2.16 18.80
C ALA A 311 14.33 3.58 18.83
N LEU A 312 13.73 4.51 18.09
CA LEU A 312 13.99 5.94 18.25
C LEU A 312 13.40 6.38 19.60
N HIS A 313 14.10 6.04 20.68
CA HIS A 313 13.94 6.69 21.98
C HIS A 313 14.51 8.10 21.87
N TYR A 314 13.65 9.10 21.92
CA TYR A 314 14.05 10.46 22.32
C TYR A 314 13.55 10.70 23.74
N SER A 315 14.45 10.57 24.71
CA SER A 315 14.26 11.13 26.05
C SER A 315 14.64 12.62 26.04
N PRO A 316 13.95 13.47 26.83
CA PRO A 316 14.22 14.89 26.88
C PRO A 316 15.42 15.15 27.80
N PHE A 317 16.52 15.69 27.27
CA PHE A 317 17.60 16.19 28.11
C PHE A 317 17.28 17.58 28.63
N GLY A 318 17.36 17.70 29.95
CA GLY A 318 17.15 18.92 30.71
C GLY A 318 18.28 19.94 30.59
N HIS A 319 17.94 21.09 31.15
CA HIS A 319 18.70 22.31 31.34
C HIS A 319 20.22 22.16 31.54
N SER A 320 20.96 22.95 30.76
CA SER A 320 22.08 23.73 31.28
C SER A 320 22.16 25.07 30.52
N ASP A 321 22.05 26.15 31.28
CA ASP A 321 22.30 27.51 30.83
C ASP A 321 23.73 27.67 30.33
N ILE A 322 23.93 28.38 29.22
CA ILE A 322 25.01 29.36 29.03
C ILE A 322 24.64 30.24 27.82
N SER A 323 24.57 31.53 28.11
CA SER A 323 24.26 32.67 27.26
C SER A 323 25.30 32.96 26.16
N SER A 324 24.85 33.33 24.96
CA SER A 324 25.37 34.50 24.23
C SER A 324 24.53 34.81 22.98
N GLU A 325 24.27 36.10 22.77
CA GLU A 325 23.25 36.65 21.89
C GLU A 325 23.72 36.95 20.44
N PHE A 326 22.72 36.98 19.55
CA PHE A 326 22.59 37.68 18.23
C PHE A 326 23.15 37.04 16.93
N PRO A 327 22.59 37.40 15.75
CA PRO A 327 21.21 37.80 15.43
C PRO A 327 20.57 36.94 14.30
N SER A 328 19.24 36.91 14.34
CA SER A 328 18.33 36.14 13.48
C SER A 328 18.27 36.64 12.02
N ALA A 329 18.87 35.90 11.10
CA ALA A 329 18.50 35.91 9.69
C ALA A 329 18.80 34.52 9.09
N GLY A 330 17.79 33.67 8.95
CA GLY A 330 18.05 32.30 8.51
C GLY A 330 16.81 31.45 8.30
N ARG A 331 16.15 31.66 7.16
CA ARG A 331 15.47 30.65 6.32
C ARG A 331 14.56 29.65 7.07
N ASN A 332 13.25 29.82 6.87
CA ASN A 332 12.30 28.71 6.84
C ASN A 332 12.82 27.63 5.89
N LYS A 333 13.57 26.67 6.43
CA LYS A 333 13.94 25.45 5.72
C LYS A 333 12.69 24.58 5.76
N GLY A 334 11.82 24.79 4.77
CA GLY A 334 10.65 23.95 4.54
C GLY A 334 11.09 22.49 4.64
N MET A 335 10.47 21.77 5.58
CA MET A 335 10.69 20.36 5.79
C MET A 335 10.29 19.67 4.49
N LEU A 336 11.28 19.14 3.77
CA LEU A 336 11.03 18.40 2.53
C LEU A 336 10.28 17.12 2.94
N ASP A 337 8.96 17.18 2.83
CA ASP A 337 8.07 16.05 3.07
C ASP A 337 8.49 14.96 2.08
N VAL A 338 9.15 13.89 2.55
CA VAL A 338 9.51 12.77 1.69
C VAL A 338 8.21 12.04 1.40
N ILE A 339 7.55 12.45 0.31
CA ILE A 339 6.28 11.85 -0.12
C ILE A 339 6.57 10.40 -0.51
N ALA A 340 6.16 9.47 0.35
CA ALA A 340 6.28 8.04 0.08
C ALA A 340 5.47 7.67 -1.17
N SER A 341 6.04 6.83 -2.02
CA SER A 341 5.36 6.30 -3.21
C SER A 341 4.16 5.43 -2.77
N PRO A 342 2.99 5.54 -3.42
CA PRO A 342 1.81 4.82 -2.99
C PRO A 342 1.93 3.32 -3.19
N THR A 343 1.43 2.54 -2.23
CA THR A 343 1.22 1.09 -2.42
C THR A 343 -0.10 0.88 -3.15
N VAL A 344 -0.07 0.15 -4.27
CA VAL A 344 -1.29 -0.17 -5.02
C VAL A 344 -1.87 -1.47 -4.48
N ILE A 345 -3.13 -1.43 -4.04
CA ILE A 345 -3.86 -2.59 -3.50
C ILE A 345 -5.06 -2.85 -4.41
N HIS A 346 -5.22 -4.08 -4.90
CA HIS A 346 -6.39 -4.45 -5.68
C HIS A 346 -6.90 -5.84 -5.38
N CYS A 347 -8.21 -5.96 -5.50
CA CYS A 347 -8.96 -7.21 -5.53
C CYS A 347 -9.86 -7.19 -6.78
N LEU A 348 -10.91 -8.01 -6.84
CA LEU A 348 -11.81 -8.01 -7.98
C LEU A 348 -12.47 -6.63 -8.21
N THR A 349 -13.09 -6.07 -7.17
CA THR A 349 -13.79 -4.75 -7.21
C THR A 349 -12.90 -3.59 -6.75
N GLY A 350 -11.75 -3.90 -6.14
CA GLY A 350 -10.88 -2.93 -5.48
C GLY A 350 -11.46 -2.36 -4.20
N ALA A 351 -12.53 -2.95 -3.64
CA ALA A 351 -13.17 -2.45 -2.45
C ALA A 351 -13.20 -3.47 -1.31
N HIS A 352 -13.75 -4.65 -1.56
CA HIS A 352 -14.04 -5.64 -0.51
C HIS A 352 -12.78 -6.15 0.22
N GLU A 353 -12.01 -7.06 -0.41
CA GLU A 353 -10.79 -7.66 0.15
C GLU A 353 -9.68 -6.62 0.30
N SER A 354 -9.60 -5.66 -0.62
CA SER A 354 -8.70 -4.50 -0.50
C SER A 354 -8.96 -3.69 0.77
N GLY A 355 -10.24 -3.52 1.15
CA GLY A 355 -10.63 -2.87 2.39
C GLY A 355 -10.22 -3.65 3.63
N VAL A 356 -10.37 -4.98 3.62
CA VAL A 356 -9.91 -5.85 4.70
C VAL A 356 -8.41 -5.73 4.90
N TYR A 357 -7.63 -5.84 3.82
CA TYR A 357 -6.17 -5.73 3.88
C TYR A 357 -5.71 -4.38 4.40
N LEU A 358 -6.20 -3.29 3.83
CA LEU A 358 -5.82 -1.95 4.26
C LEU A 358 -6.24 -1.68 5.71
N LEU A 359 -7.43 -2.13 6.11
CA LEU A 359 -7.90 -1.94 7.48
C LEU A 359 -7.02 -2.69 8.49
N VAL A 360 -6.66 -3.94 8.23
CA VAL A 360 -5.71 -4.67 9.10
C VAL A 360 -4.35 -3.97 9.12
N GLU A 361 -3.84 -3.52 7.97
CA GLU A 361 -2.54 -2.84 7.87
C GLU A 361 -2.48 -1.60 8.76
N LEU A 362 -3.51 -0.75 8.69
CA LEU A 362 -3.60 0.46 9.51
C LEU A 362 -3.77 0.14 11.00
N MET A 363 -4.52 -0.91 11.34
CA MET A 363 -4.70 -1.32 12.73
C MET A 363 -3.44 -1.93 13.34
N ILE A 364 -2.69 -2.73 12.59
CA ILE A 364 -1.36 -3.19 13.01
C ILE A 364 -0.42 -2.01 13.19
N HIS A 365 -0.41 -1.05 12.26
CA HIS A 365 0.40 0.16 12.40
C HIS A 365 0.05 0.94 13.68
N CYS A 366 -1.24 1.07 14.00
CA CYS A 366 -1.69 1.70 15.24
C CYS A 366 -1.19 0.94 16.48
N ILE A 367 -1.28 -0.39 16.48
CA ILE A 367 -0.77 -1.24 17.57
C ILE A 367 0.74 -1.04 17.77
N GLU A 368 1.53 -1.11 16.69
CA GLU A 368 2.99 -0.97 16.74
C GLU A 368 3.46 0.40 17.24
N HIS A 369 2.66 1.45 17.00
CA HIS A 369 2.99 2.83 17.39
C HIS A 369 2.26 3.30 18.64
N ASN A 370 1.62 2.39 19.39
CA ASN A 370 0.83 2.71 20.58
C ASN A 370 -0.20 3.83 20.30
N MET A 371 -0.99 3.66 19.24
CA MET A 371 -2.10 4.53 18.87
C MET A 371 -3.45 3.87 19.19
N CYS A 372 -4.52 4.66 19.19
CA CYS A 372 -5.86 4.14 19.44
C CYS A 372 -6.30 3.21 18.29
N VAL A 373 -6.63 1.96 18.63
CA VAL A 373 -7.21 1.00 17.70
C VAL A 373 -8.73 1.13 17.72
N ASP A 374 -9.32 1.68 16.66
CA ASP A 374 -10.77 1.73 16.46
C ASP A 374 -11.11 1.29 15.04
N ILE A 375 -11.53 0.02 14.91
CA ILE A 375 -11.74 -0.64 13.63
C ILE A 375 -12.95 -0.03 12.91
N GLY A 376 -14.06 0.22 13.62
CA GLY A 376 -15.28 0.80 13.06
C GLY A 376 -15.09 2.22 12.57
N LYS A 377 -14.47 3.08 13.39
CA LYS A 377 -14.14 4.46 13.01
C LYS A 377 -13.19 4.52 11.81
N THR A 378 -12.16 3.68 11.82
CA THR A 378 -11.20 3.60 10.71
C THR A 378 -11.87 3.14 9.42
N LEU A 379 -12.74 2.13 9.47
CA LEU A 379 -13.49 1.70 8.29
C LEU A 379 -14.41 2.82 7.77
N GLY A 380 -15.13 3.51 8.66
CA GLY A 380 -15.99 4.64 8.30
C GLY A 380 -15.22 5.75 7.59
N MET A 381 -14.02 6.06 8.07
CA MET A 381 -13.08 7.01 7.47
C MET A 381 -12.58 6.54 6.09
N LEU A 382 -12.16 5.28 5.97
CA LEU A 382 -11.73 4.73 4.69
C LEU A 382 -12.87 4.74 3.65
N ARG A 383 -14.11 4.47 4.08
CA ARG A 383 -15.32 4.53 3.23
C ARG A 383 -15.67 5.94 2.74
N GLN A 384 -15.16 6.99 3.40
CA GLN A 384 -15.22 8.35 2.87
C GLN A 384 -14.32 8.55 1.65
N GLN A 385 -13.24 7.78 1.52
CA GLN A 385 -12.27 7.91 0.43
C GLN A 385 -12.52 6.92 -0.71
N ARG A 386 -13.06 5.72 -0.42
CA ARG A 386 -13.54 4.77 -1.43
C ARG A 386 -14.75 3.99 -0.90
N MET A 387 -15.81 3.91 -1.69
CA MET A 387 -17.05 3.23 -1.28
C MET A 387 -16.87 1.72 -1.10
N CYS A 388 -17.75 1.13 -0.29
CA CYS A 388 -17.98 -0.31 -0.15
C CYS A 388 -16.74 -1.11 0.29
N LEU A 389 -15.78 -0.47 0.99
CA LEU A 389 -14.67 -1.19 1.60
C LEU A 389 -15.18 -2.17 2.65
N VAL A 390 -14.65 -3.40 2.66
CA VAL A 390 -15.16 -4.53 3.48
C VAL A 390 -16.61 -4.86 3.12
N LYS A 391 -16.84 -6.03 2.49
CA LYS A 391 -18.13 -6.39 1.88
C LYS A 391 -19.22 -6.70 2.89
N ASN A 392 -18.90 -7.52 3.88
CA ASN A 392 -19.85 -8.13 4.79
C ASN A 392 -19.26 -8.22 6.20
N VAL A 393 -20.11 -8.59 7.15
CA VAL A 393 -19.72 -8.70 8.55
C VAL A 393 -18.73 -9.84 8.81
N GLU A 394 -18.70 -10.89 7.99
CA GLU A 394 -17.72 -11.97 8.09
C GLU A 394 -16.30 -11.46 7.82
N GLN A 395 -16.13 -10.66 6.76
CA GLN A 395 -14.87 -9.96 6.49
C GLN A 395 -14.50 -8.99 7.62
N TYR A 396 -15.50 -8.30 8.20
CA TYR A 396 -15.28 -7.40 9.33
C TYR A 396 -14.82 -8.16 10.59
N ARG A 397 -15.46 -9.28 10.93
CA ARG A 397 -15.05 -10.21 12.01
C ARG A 397 -13.66 -10.77 11.79
N PHE A 398 -13.31 -11.08 10.54
CA PHE A 398 -11.96 -11.54 10.21
C PHE A 398 -10.89 -10.51 10.55
N VAL A 399 -11.14 -9.22 10.34
CA VAL A 399 -10.22 -8.14 10.78
C VAL A 399 -9.97 -8.22 12.29
N TYR A 400 -11.02 -8.40 13.10
CA TYR A 400 -10.89 -8.61 14.55
C TYR A 400 -10.07 -9.87 14.87
N SER A 401 -10.39 -11.00 14.24
CA SER A 401 -9.68 -12.28 14.44
C SER A 401 -8.17 -12.16 14.16
N VAL A 402 -7.80 -11.53 13.03
CA VAL A 402 -6.40 -11.34 12.65
C VAL A 402 -5.65 -10.45 13.64
N LEU A 403 -6.25 -9.36 14.10
CA LEU A 403 -5.62 -8.45 15.07
C LEU A 403 -5.44 -9.11 16.44
N ILE A 404 -6.42 -9.91 16.88
CA ILE A 404 -6.29 -10.74 18.08
C ILE A 404 -5.13 -11.72 17.93
N LYS A 405 -5.04 -12.42 16.79
CA LYS A 405 -3.95 -13.36 16.50
C LYS A 405 -2.59 -12.65 16.48
N TYR A 406 -2.51 -11.46 15.90
CA TYR A 406 -1.30 -10.62 15.88
C TYR A 406 -0.84 -10.27 17.31
N LEU A 407 -1.74 -9.73 18.14
CA LEU A 407 -1.46 -9.36 19.54
C LEU A 407 -1.09 -10.57 20.42
N GLN A 408 -1.68 -11.73 20.17
CA GLN A 408 -1.31 -12.97 20.86
C GLN A 408 0.11 -13.42 20.49
N LYS A 409 0.50 -13.31 19.21
CA LYS A 409 1.86 -13.64 18.76
C LYS A 409 2.91 -12.68 19.32
N SER A 410 2.60 -11.38 19.40
CA SER A 410 3.54 -10.38 19.94
C SER A 410 3.81 -10.53 21.44
N ARG A 411 3.00 -11.31 22.18
CA ARG A 411 3.19 -11.63 23.60
C ARG A 411 4.12 -12.81 23.86
N LEU A 412 4.43 -13.61 22.82
CA LEU A 412 5.27 -14.82 22.92
C LEU A 412 6.75 -14.55 22.67
N ILE A 413 7.13 -13.29 22.45
CA ILE A 413 8.49 -12.76 22.30
C ILE A 413 8.74 -11.85 23.48
#